data_AF-A0AAU4ZPM6-F1
#
_entry.id   AF-A0AAU4ZPM6-F1
#
_cell.length_a   1.000
_cell.length_b   1.000
_cell.length_c   1.000
_cell.angle_alpha   90.00
_cell.angle_beta   90.00
_cell.angle_gamma   90.00
#
_symmetry.space_group_name_H-M   'P 1'
#
loop_
_entity.id
_entity.type
_entity.pdbx_description
1 polymer ?
#
loop_
_entity_poly.entity_id
_entity_poly.type
_entity_poly.pdbx_seq_one_letter_code
_entity_poly.pdbx_strand_id
1 'polypeptide(L)'
;MSRVVLTTDHVHDHGGDDRRRWATPMAYEEEREGAIVGLVTQLYDTVMDDCQPCRQQLLDLLKDDPATTGILVHWACLVTAETYGDLPDVLMEGSEPADAPFHPTAAFRDVAQAYAANWGTVNGATGAVCEACAACTPEERLAAATTALELLVGFDEFDVDFLYQ
;
A
#
# COMPACT_ATOMS: atom_id res chain seq x y z
N MET A 1 -33.00 -3.65 7.96
CA MET A 1 -31.65 -3.61 7.34
C MET A 1 -30.66 -3.40 8.47
N SER A 2 -30.09 -4.49 8.98
CA SER A 2 -29.22 -4.48 10.17
C SER A 2 -27.80 -4.16 9.76
N ARG A 3 -27.28 -3.05 10.30
CA ARG A 3 -25.90 -2.59 10.12
C ARG A 3 -25.06 -3.33 11.15
N VAL A 4 -24.25 -4.29 10.72
CA VAL A 4 -23.30 -4.99 11.58
C VAL A 4 -22.08 -4.08 11.72
N VAL A 5 -21.94 -3.48 12.90
CA VAL A 5 -20.71 -2.81 13.32
C VAL A 5 -19.91 -3.85 14.10
N LEU A 6 -18.80 -4.32 13.53
CA LEU A 6 -17.85 -5.17 14.24
C LEU A 6 -17.05 -4.27 15.19
N THR A 7 -17.51 -4.15 16.44
CA THR A 7 -16.72 -3.57 17.52
C THR A 7 -15.87 -4.68 18.15
N THR A 8 -14.65 -4.87 17.67
CA THR A 8 -13.64 -5.62 18.41
C THR A 8 -12.83 -4.62 19.23
N ASP A 9 -13.15 -4.61 20.52
CA ASP A 9 -12.45 -3.93 21.59
C ASP A 9 -11.12 -4.68 21.83
N HIS A 10 -10.05 -4.25 21.14
CA HIS A 10 -8.70 -4.75 21.39
C HIS A 10 -7.92 -3.71 22.20
N VAL A 11 -7.77 -4.03 23.49
CA VAL A 11 -6.87 -3.33 24.40
C VAL A 11 -5.43 -3.67 23.99
N HIS A 12 -4.74 -2.75 23.32
CA HIS A 12 -3.31 -2.90 23.01
C HIS A 12 -2.47 -2.31 24.13
N ASP A 13 -1.74 -3.20 24.80
CA ASP A 13 -0.63 -2.89 25.70
C ASP A 13 0.56 -2.44 24.83
N HIS A 14 0.90 -1.14 24.86
CA HIS A 14 2.02 -0.59 24.10
C HIS A 14 3.34 -0.85 24.84
N GLY A 15 3.83 -2.10 24.74
CA GLY A 15 5.21 -2.46 25.05
C GLY A 15 6.11 -2.10 23.87
N GLY A 16 7.07 -1.21 24.11
CA GLY A 16 7.86 -0.51 23.10
C GLY A 16 8.44 -1.36 21.97
N ASP A 17 8.12 -0.95 20.74
CA ASP A 17 8.83 -1.33 19.53
C ASP A 17 9.39 -0.03 18.91
N ASP A 18 10.72 0.06 18.83
CA ASP A 18 11.47 1.23 18.33
C ASP A 18 11.53 1.22 16.79
N ARG A 19 10.54 0.60 16.14
CA ARG A 19 10.40 0.54 14.68
C ARG A 19 9.89 1.88 14.16
N ARG A 20 10.54 2.37 13.09
CA ARG A 20 10.20 3.64 12.45
C ARG A 20 8.89 3.47 11.67
N ARG A 21 7.77 3.60 12.38
CA ARG A 21 6.43 3.50 11.79
C ARG A 21 6.21 4.66 10.80
N TRP A 22 6.00 4.34 9.52
CA TRP A 22 5.66 5.35 8.52
C TRP A 22 4.26 5.90 8.76
N ALA A 23 4.13 7.22 8.89
CA ALA A 23 2.84 7.86 8.96
C ALA A 23 2.15 7.82 7.59
N THR A 24 0.88 7.44 7.55
CA THR A 24 0.09 7.55 6.32
C THR A 24 -0.04 9.02 5.92
N PRO A 25 0.32 9.40 4.67
CA PRO A 25 0.45 10.80 4.24
C PRO A 25 -0.86 11.61 4.20
N MET A 26 -2.03 10.98 4.37
CA MET A 26 -3.34 11.56 4.05
C MET A 26 -4.20 11.83 5.29
N ALA A 27 -3.64 12.52 6.29
CA ALA A 27 -4.40 12.98 7.46
C ALA A 27 -5.24 14.26 7.19
N TYR A 28 -5.42 14.69 5.93
CA TYR A 28 -5.94 16.03 5.60
C TYR A 28 -7.26 16.14 4.82
N GLU A 29 -7.90 15.07 4.31
CA GLU A 29 -9.27 15.16 3.73
C GLU A 29 -10.25 14.14 4.33
N GLU A 30 -10.61 14.38 5.59
CA GLU A 30 -11.08 13.38 6.56
C GLU A 30 -12.48 12.76 6.32
N GLU A 31 -13.39 13.36 5.55
CA GLU A 31 -14.80 12.90 5.59
C GLU A 31 -15.15 11.77 4.61
N ARG A 32 -14.35 11.56 3.54
CA ARG A 32 -14.57 10.48 2.57
C ARG A 32 -13.31 9.62 2.37
N GLU A 33 -12.13 10.18 2.59
CA GLU A 33 -10.87 9.42 2.66
C GLU A 33 -10.65 8.78 4.02
N GLY A 34 -11.25 9.28 5.12
CA GLY A 34 -11.00 8.75 6.46
C GLY A 34 -11.29 7.25 6.62
N ALA A 35 -12.35 6.74 5.97
CA ALA A 35 -12.65 5.31 5.99
C ALA A 35 -11.68 4.48 5.13
N ILE A 36 -11.18 5.07 4.03
CA ILE A 36 -10.25 4.43 3.09
C ILE A 36 -8.85 4.37 3.71
N VAL A 37 -8.37 5.51 4.24
CA VAL A 37 -7.14 5.63 5.01
C VAL A 37 -7.20 4.70 6.23
N GLY A 38 -8.33 4.64 6.92
CA GLY A 38 -8.54 3.73 8.03
C GLY A 38 -8.35 2.25 7.66
N LEU A 39 -8.85 1.81 6.49
CA LEU A 39 -8.69 0.43 6.03
C LEU A 39 -7.24 0.11 5.64
N VAL A 40 -6.54 1.05 5.00
CA VAL A 40 -5.12 0.90 4.65
C VAL A 40 -4.24 0.84 5.91
N THR A 41 -4.48 1.72 6.88
CA THR A 41 -3.79 1.68 8.18
C THR A 41 -4.09 0.38 8.92
N GLN A 42 -5.35 -0.06 8.94
CA GLN A 42 -5.72 -1.32 9.58
C GLN A 42 -5.03 -2.52 8.92
N LEU A 43 -4.91 -2.55 7.59
CA LEU A 43 -4.18 -3.61 6.90
C LEU A 43 -2.71 -3.62 7.31
N TYR A 44 -2.06 -2.46 7.31
CA TYR A 44 -0.67 -2.33 7.74
C TYR A 44 -0.48 -2.84 9.18
N ASP A 45 -1.34 -2.38 10.09
CA ASP A 45 -1.32 -2.79 11.50
C ASP A 45 -1.53 -4.29 11.69
N THR A 46 -2.44 -4.92 10.91
CA THR A 46 -2.62 -6.37 10.99
C THR A 46 -1.42 -7.18 10.51
N VAL A 47 -0.61 -6.63 9.60
CA VAL A 47 0.66 -7.27 9.23
C VAL A 47 1.68 -7.13 10.35
N MET A 48 1.76 -5.96 10.98
CA MET A 48 2.66 -5.73 12.12
C MET A 48 2.29 -6.60 13.33
N ASP A 49 1.00 -6.87 13.53
CA ASP A 49 0.49 -7.78 14.55
C ASP A 49 0.58 -9.29 14.17
N ASP A 50 1.15 -9.61 13.01
CA ASP A 50 1.25 -10.97 12.43
C ASP A 50 -0.10 -11.73 12.35
N CYS A 51 -1.21 -11.01 12.16
CA CYS A 51 -2.53 -11.61 11.99
C CYS A 51 -2.79 -12.00 10.51
N GLN A 52 -2.27 -13.14 10.08
CA GLN A 52 -2.47 -13.64 8.70
C GLN A 52 -3.95 -13.75 8.27
N PRO A 53 -4.89 -14.24 9.10
CA PRO A 53 -6.31 -14.26 8.72
C PRO A 53 -6.92 -12.86 8.55
N CYS A 54 -6.51 -11.89 9.38
CA CYS A 54 -6.96 -10.51 9.28
C CYS A 54 -6.45 -9.87 7.99
N ARG A 55 -5.16 -10.06 7.68
CA ARG A 55 -4.53 -9.60 6.44
C ARG A 55 -5.30 -10.09 5.21
N GLN A 56 -5.59 -11.39 5.13
CA GLN A 56 -6.30 -11.95 3.99
C GLN A 56 -7.72 -11.39 3.85
N GLN A 57 -8.46 -11.25 4.96
CA GLN A 57 -9.80 -10.66 4.94
C GLN A 57 -9.79 -9.21 4.44
N LEU A 58 -8.82 -8.41 4.88
CA LEU A 58 -8.69 -7.01 4.47
C LEU A 58 -8.28 -6.89 2.99
N LEU A 59 -7.35 -7.73 2.52
CA LEU A 59 -6.98 -7.81 1.10
C LEU A 59 -8.17 -8.23 0.22
N ASP A 60 -9.01 -9.14 0.70
CA ASP A 60 -10.24 -9.55 0.02
C ASP A 60 -11.29 -8.43 -0.05
N LEU A 61 -11.27 -7.47 0.87
CA LEU A 61 -12.11 -6.26 0.79
C LEU A 61 -11.52 -5.24 -0.19
N LEU A 62 -10.19 -5.06 -0.19
CA LEU A 62 -9.47 -4.15 -1.07
C LEU A 62 -9.64 -4.50 -2.55
N LYS A 63 -9.64 -5.79 -2.91
CA LYS A 63 -9.78 -6.21 -4.32
C LYS A 63 -11.08 -5.73 -4.97
N ASP A 64 -12.13 -5.50 -4.18
CA ASP A 64 -13.44 -5.01 -4.64
C ASP A 64 -13.55 -3.48 -4.55
N ASP A 65 -12.57 -2.80 -3.95
CA ASP A 65 -12.51 -1.35 -3.82
C ASP A 65 -11.26 -0.78 -4.55
N PRO A 66 -11.44 -0.33 -5.81
CA PRO A 66 -10.33 0.22 -6.59
C PRO A 66 -9.75 1.50 -6.01
N ALA A 67 -10.55 2.33 -5.32
CA ALA A 67 -10.07 3.58 -4.75
C ALA A 67 -9.15 3.31 -3.56
N THR A 68 -9.56 2.41 -2.67
CA THR A 68 -8.75 2.01 -1.52
C THR A 68 -7.47 1.27 -1.94
N THR A 69 -7.56 0.41 -2.96
CA THR A 69 -6.36 -0.22 -3.55
C THR A 69 -5.41 0.83 -4.13
N GLY A 70 -5.94 1.82 -4.85
CA GLY A 70 -5.14 2.92 -5.40
C GLY A 70 -4.42 3.71 -4.32
N ILE A 71 -5.08 4.01 -3.21
CA ILE A 71 -4.45 4.73 -2.08
C ILE A 71 -3.31 3.91 -1.46
N LEU A 72 -3.47 2.60 -1.31
CA LEU A 72 -2.39 1.72 -0.82
C LEU A 72 -1.18 1.73 -1.76
N VAL A 73 -1.41 1.59 -3.07
CA VAL A 73 -0.32 1.62 -4.07
C VAL A 73 0.35 2.99 -4.11
N HIS A 74 -0.44 4.07 -4.04
CA HIS A 74 0.09 5.44 -3.97
C HIS A 74 1.00 5.62 -2.75
N TRP A 75 0.57 5.13 -1.58
CA TRP A 75 1.38 5.23 -0.36
C TRP A 75 2.69 4.47 -0.48
N ALA A 76 2.66 3.24 -1.01
CA ALA A 76 3.88 2.46 -1.25
C ALA A 76 4.85 3.18 -2.22
N CYS A 77 4.32 3.77 -3.30
CA CYS A 77 5.12 4.57 -4.24
C CYS A 77 5.69 5.84 -3.58
N LEU A 78 4.91 6.52 -2.73
CA LEU A 78 5.36 7.70 -2.00
C LEU A 78 6.51 7.38 -1.04
N VAL A 79 6.33 6.38 -0.17
CA VAL A 79 7.37 5.97 0.78
C VAL A 79 8.64 5.58 0.03
N THR A 80 8.51 4.86 -1.08
CA THR A 80 9.65 4.53 -1.94
C THR A 80 10.35 5.78 -2.47
N ALA A 81 9.59 6.72 -3.06
CA ALA A 81 10.13 7.93 -3.64
C ALA A 81 10.78 8.84 -2.58
N GLU A 82 10.25 8.89 -1.37
CA GLU A 82 10.86 9.60 -0.24
C GLU A 82 12.15 8.92 0.22
N THR A 83 12.19 7.58 0.17
CA THR A 83 13.34 6.77 0.61
C THR A 83 14.51 6.85 -0.38
N TYR A 84 14.24 6.78 -1.69
CA TYR A 84 15.28 6.75 -2.73
C TYR A 84 15.43 8.05 -3.53
N GLY A 85 14.55 9.03 -3.32
CA GLY A 85 14.50 10.31 -4.05
C GLY A 85 13.68 10.25 -5.35
N ASP A 86 13.36 9.06 -5.86
CA ASP A 86 12.45 8.79 -6.97
C ASP A 86 11.98 7.33 -6.89
N LEU A 87 11.09 6.90 -7.79
CA LEU A 87 10.68 5.51 -7.91
C LEU A 87 11.75 4.70 -8.69
N PRO A 88 12.38 3.67 -8.08
CA PRO A 88 13.39 2.86 -8.76
C PRO A 88 12.86 2.09 -9.97
N ASP A 89 13.67 1.96 -11.02
CA ASP A 89 13.31 1.24 -12.25
C ASP A 89 12.88 -0.21 -12.00
N VAL A 90 13.44 -0.86 -10.98
CA VAL A 90 13.05 -2.22 -10.58
C VAL A 90 11.55 -2.32 -10.26
N LEU A 91 10.97 -1.28 -9.68
CA LEU A 91 9.53 -1.21 -9.36
C LEU A 91 8.64 -0.87 -10.56
N MET A 92 9.22 -0.38 -11.66
CA MET A 92 8.48 0.07 -12.84
C MET A 92 8.61 -0.89 -14.02
N GLU A 93 9.77 -1.53 -14.16
CA GLU A 93 10.11 -2.40 -15.28
C GLU A 93 10.03 -3.89 -14.92
N GLY A 94 10.20 -4.24 -13.64
CA GLY A 94 10.28 -5.65 -13.22
C GLY A 94 11.55 -6.32 -13.75
N SER A 95 12.67 -5.58 -13.74
CA SER A 95 13.96 -6.00 -14.27
C SER A 95 14.87 -6.65 -13.21
N GLU A 96 14.31 -6.99 -12.04
CA GLU A 96 15.04 -7.65 -10.97
C GLU A 96 15.57 -9.04 -11.36
N PRO A 97 16.73 -9.45 -10.83
CA PRO A 97 17.20 -10.81 -10.99
C PRO A 97 16.26 -11.78 -10.26
N ALA A 98 16.23 -13.05 -10.69
CA ALA A 98 15.29 -14.05 -10.19
C ALA A 98 15.47 -14.43 -8.70
N ASP A 99 16.59 -14.03 -8.09
CA ASP A 99 16.92 -14.20 -6.68
C ASP A 99 16.72 -12.92 -5.85
N ALA A 100 16.13 -11.88 -6.44
CA ALA A 100 15.82 -10.66 -5.71
C ALA A 100 14.83 -10.92 -4.56
N PRO A 101 14.96 -10.22 -3.44
CA PRO A 101 14.07 -10.37 -2.30
C PRO A 101 12.64 -9.90 -2.60
N PHE A 102 12.47 -9.06 -3.62
CA PHE A 102 11.19 -8.43 -3.95
C PHE A 102 10.95 -8.44 -5.46
N HIS A 103 9.76 -8.87 -5.86
CA HIS A 103 9.33 -9.01 -7.24
C HIS A 103 8.00 -8.29 -7.48
N PRO A 104 8.01 -7.05 -7.99
CA PRO A 104 6.78 -6.30 -8.20
C PRO A 104 5.90 -6.98 -9.26
N THR A 105 4.62 -7.17 -8.95
CA THR A 105 3.67 -7.75 -9.92
C THR A 105 3.43 -6.81 -11.10
N ALA A 106 3.10 -7.37 -12.28
CA ALA A 106 2.79 -6.54 -13.46
C ALA A 106 1.69 -5.51 -13.18
N ALA A 107 0.63 -5.91 -12.46
CA ALA A 107 -0.45 -5.02 -12.05
C ALA A 107 0.04 -3.86 -11.17
N PHE A 108 0.95 -4.12 -10.22
CA PHE A 108 1.56 -3.05 -9.42
C PHE A 108 2.36 -2.10 -10.31
N ARG A 109 3.19 -2.62 -11.22
CA ARG A 109 4.03 -1.80 -12.11
C ARG A 109 3.21 -0.87 -12.99
N ASP A 110 2.13 -1.37 -13.58
CA ASP A 110 1.25 -0.56 -14.44
C ASP A 110 0.63 0.62 -13.67
N VAL A 111 0.23 0.39 -12.41
CA VAL A 111 -0.30 1.43 -11.53
C VAL A 111 0.81 2.38 -11.06
N ALA A 112 2.00 1.87 -10.74
CA ALA A 112 3.15 2.66 -10.32
C ALA A 112 3.68 3.58 -11.43
N GLN A 113 3.55 3.18 -12.70
CA GLN A 113 3.83 4.07 -13.83
C GLN A 113 2.87 5.27 -13.88
N ALA A 114 1.60 5.10 -13.49
CA ALA A 114 0.66 6.21 -13.37
C ALA A 114 1.08 7.20 -12.27
N TYR A 115 1.62 6.70 -11.16
CA TYR A 115 2.24 7.54 -10.13
C TYR A 115 3.42 8.34 -10.70
N ALA A 116 4.40 7.66 -11.29
CA ALA A 116 5.63 8.29 -11.79
C ALA A 116 5.33 9.35 -12.87
N ALA A 117 4.43 9.06 -13.80
CA ALA A 117 4.05 9.98 -14.88
C ALA A 117 3.33 11.24 -14.39
N ASN A 118 2.73 11.21 -13.18
CA ASN A 118 1.94 12.32 -12.63
C ASN A 118 2.56 12.94 -11.38
N TRP A 119 3.76 12.49 -10.98
CA TRP A 119 4.51 13.05 -9.87
C TRP A 119 4.81 14.54 -10.10
N GLY A 120 4.51 15.38 -9.09
CA GLY A 120 4.70 16.83 -9.18
C GLY A 120 3.76 17.58 -10.13
N THR A 121 2.74 16.93 -10.70
CA THR A 121 1.75 17.58 -11.59
C THR A 121 0.58 18.20 -10.82
N VAL A 122 -0.11 19.15 -11.45
CA VAL A 122 -1.27 19.87 -10.87
C VAL A 122 -2.45 18.93 -10.57
N ASN A 123 -2.62 17.86 -11.35
CA ASN A 123 -3.68 16.87 -11.15
C ASN A 123 -3.35 15.85 -10.04
N GLY A 124 -2.08 15.80 -9.62
CA GLY A 124 -1.59 14.94 -8.52
C GLY A 124 -1.47 13.46 -8.90
N ALA A 125 -0.54 12.76 -8.26
CA ALA A 125 -0.32 11.34 -8.48
C ALA A 125 -1.47 10.47 -7.93
N THR A 126 -2.16 10.89 -6.87
CA THR A 126 -3.23 10.11 -6.22
C THR A 126 -4.40 9.83 -7.16
N GLY A 127 -4.88 10.84 -7.89
CA GLY A 127 -5.99 10.67 -8.85
C GLY A 127 -5.63 9.71 -9.97
N ALA A 128 -4.45 9.87 -10.56
CA ALA A 128 -3.96 9.00 -11.64
C ALA A 128 -3.80 7.54 -11.20
N VAL A 129 -3.29 7.31 -9.99
CA VAL A 129 -3.15 5.97 -9.41
C VAL A 129 -4.52 5.33 -9.16
N CYS A 130 -5.47 6.07 -8.59
CA CYS A 130 -6.83 5.58 -8.38
C CYS A 130 -7.54 5.23 -9.70
N GLU A 131 -7.36 6.03 -10.75
CA GLU A 131 -7.88 5.74 -12.09
C GLU A 131 -7.24 4.48 -12.71
N ALA A 132 -5.92 4.31 -12.57
CA ALA A 132 -5.22 3.11 -13.02
C ALA A 132 -5.72 1.85 -12.27
N CYS A 133 -5.92 1.93 -10.95
CA CYS A 133 -6.50 0.84 -10.17
C CYS A 133 -7.96 0.54 -10.54
N ALA A 134 -8.74 1.55 -10.94
CA ALA A 134 -10.11 1.36 -11.39
C ALA A 134 -10.18 0.60 -12.74
N ALA A 135 -9.16 0.71 -13.57
CA ALA A 135 -9.06 -0.03 -14.83
C ALA A 135 -8.66 -1.51 -14.65
N CYS A 136 -8.08 -1.87 -13.52
CA CYS A 136 -7.67 -3.24 -13.20
C CYS A 136 -8.87 -4.17 -12.95
N THR A 137 -8.69 -5.46 -13.16
CA THR A 137 -9.56 -6.52 -12.65
C THR A 137 -9.43 -6.66 -11.12
N PRO A 138 -10.38 -7.31 -10.42
CA PRO A 138 -10.23 -7.61 -9.00
C PRO A 138 -8.94 -8.39 -8.68
N GLU A 139 -8.57 -9.34 -9.52
CA GLU A 139 -7.36 -10.15 -9.35
C GLU A 139 -6.08 -9.31 -9.51
N GLU A 140 -6.05 -8.41 -10.49
CA GLU A 140 -4.94 -7.46 -10.67
C GLU A 140 -4.85 -6.49 -9.50
N ARG A 141 -5.99 -6.01 -8.98
CA ARG A 141 -6.01 -5.17 -7.77
C ARG A 141 -5.49 -5.91 -6.54
N LEU A 142 -5.88 -7.17 -6.36
CA LEU A 142 -5.38 -7.99 -5.26
C LEU A 142 -3.86 -8.18 -5.37
N ALA A 143 -3.36 -8.46 -6.57
CA ALA A 143 -1.92 -8.57 -6.84
C ALA A 143 -1.18 -7.26 -6.52
N ALA A 144 -1.69 -6.13 -7.01
CA ALA A 144 -1.12 -4.81 -6.76
C ALA A 144 -1.14 -4.44 -5.27
N ALA A 145 -2.26 -4.67 -4.57
CA ALA A 145 -2.40 -4.43 -3.14
C ALA A 145 -1.42 -5.28 -2.32
N THR A 146 -1.26 -6.55 -2.69
CA THR A 146 -0.33 -7.47 -2.02
C THR A 146 1.11 -7.00 -2.19
N THR A 147 1.52 -6.65 -3.42
CA THR A 147 2.85 -6.09 -3.72
C THR A 147 3.10 -4.79 -2.96
N ALA A 148 2.14 -3.87 -2.93
CA ALA A 148 2.25 -2.61 -2.21
C ALA A 148 2.44 -2.81 -0.70
N LEU A 149 1.71 -3.77 -0.12
CA LEU A 149 1.83 -4.12 1.29
C LEU A 149 3.18 -4.75 1.61
N GLU A 150 3.65 -5.70 0.78
CA GLU A 150 4.98 -6.31 0.92
C GLU A 150 6.10 -5.26 0.86
N LEU A 151 5.96 -4.27 -0.03
CA LEU A 151 6.91 -3.17 -0.14
C LEU A 151 6.96 -2.30 1.12
N LEU A 152 5.80 -1.91 1.65
CA LEU A 152 5.71 -1.11 2.88
C LEU A 152 6.27 -1.84 4.10
N VAL A 153 5.98 -3.14 4.23
CA VAL A 153 6.51 -3.99 5.31
C VAL A 153 8.01 -4.20 5.14
N GLY A 154 8.48 -4.39 3.91
CA GLY A 154 9.90 -4.50 3.59
C GLY A 154 10.68 -3.26 4.00
N PHE A 155 10.14 -2.05 3.79
CA PHE A 155 10.76 -0.81 4.28
C PHE A 155 10.77 -0.69 5.81
N ASP A 156 9.75 -1.18 6.51
CA ASP A 156 9.72 -1.17 7.97
C ASP A 156 10.78 -2.12 8.57
N GLU A 157 11.00 -3.27 7.94
CA GLU A 157 11.95 -4.28 8.40
C GLU A 157 13.41 -4.00 7.97
N PHE A 158 13.62 -3.51 6.74
CA PHE A 158 14.93 -3.44 6.10
C PHE A 158 15.33 -2.03 5.61
N ASP A 159 14.49 -1.02 5.77
CA ASP A 159 14.74 0.37 5.35
C ASP A 159 15.22 0.44 3.87
N VAL A 160 16.15 1.34 3.56
CA VAL A 160 16.77 1.53 2.23
C VAL A 160 17.44 0.29 1.63
N ASP A 161 17.73 -0.75 2.42
CA ASP A 161 18.40 -1.95 1.91
C ASP A 161 17.42 -2.92 1.24
N PHE A 162 16.11 -2.78 1.48
CA PHE A 162 15.08 -3.76 1.08
C PHE A 162 15.14 -4.18 -0.41
N LEU A 163 15.27 -3.22 -1.33
CA LEU A 163 15.20 -3.49 -2.76
C LEU A 163 16.52 -4.06 -3.36
N TYR A 164 17.62 -4.04 -2.60
CA TYR A 164 18.96 -4.30 -3.12
C TYR A 164 19.76 -5.32 -2.31
N GLN A 165 19.11 -6.13 -1.47
CA GLN A 165 19.74 -7.29 -0.81
C GLN A 165 20.02 -8.41 -1.81
#